data_AF-A0A961BPR1-F1
#
_entry.id   AF-A0A961BPR1-F1
#
_cell.length_a   1.000
_cell.length_b   1.000
_cell.length_c   1.000
_cell.angle_alpha   90.00
_cell.angle_beta   90.00
_cell.angle_gamma   90.00
#
_symmetry.space_group_name_H-M   'P 1'
#
loop_
_entity.id
_entity.type
_entity.pdbx_description
1 polymer ?
#
loop_
_entity_poly.entity_id
_entity_poly.type
_entity_poly.pdbx_seq_one_letter_code
_entity_poly.pdbx_strand_id
1 'polypeptide(L)'
;MHRVVVDGDLVAVHAEVPQSETVPDGPLAQVVLLRLSGDVVVERKATAQAVPDESINGHTMFDGGGDPGAPASASDLAANRDVASRFLTEVLGGANPAAIDELVGPIYTQHNPAVGDGVEALRTFAGAMGPMDVAIDEVVTQGDLVVAWVRYGDTIRGADIFRVADGRIVEHWDVLGPVAGRDPLRSDGAEGADAGGTGGNVGTAP
;
A
#
# COMPACT_ATOMS: atom_id res chain seq x y z
N MET A 1 4.02 -8.53 -12.72
CA MET A 1 4.79 -7.85 -11.65
C MET A 1 5.29 -6.53 -12.23
N HIS A 2 4.96 -5.41 -11.58
CA HIS A 2 5.32 -4.07 -12.08
C HIS A 2 6.48 -3.47 -11.30
N ARG A 3 6.52 -3.70 -9.98
CA ARG A 3 7.58 -3.19 -9.12
C ARG A 3 7.81 -4.11 -7.93
N VAL A 4 9.07 -4.18 -7.53
CA VAL A 4 9.54 -4.89 -6.34
C VAL A 4 10.45 -3.91 -5.59
N VAL A 5 10.12 -3.67 -4.32
CA VAL A 5 10.83 -2.74 -3.44
C VAL A 5 11.31 -3.53 -2.23
N VAL A 6 12.60 -3.42 -1.93
CA VAL A 6 13.29 -4.20 -0.90
C VAL A 6 13.97 -3.25 0.07
N ASP A 7 13.72 -3.44 1.37
CA ASP A 7 14.32 -2.66 2.45
C ASP A 7 14.65 -3.60 3.62
N GLY A 8 15.92 -3.97 3.75
CA GLY A 8 16.36 -4.95 4.74
C GLY A 8 15.69 -6.31 4.55
N ASP A 9 14.90 -6.72 5.53
CA ASP A 9 14.15 -7.98 5.55
C ASP A 9 12.72 -7.86 4.97
N LEU A 10 12.33 -6.67 4.51
CA LEU A 10 11.02 -6.43 3.93
C LEU A 10 11.08 -6.42 2.40
N VAL A 11 10.09 -7.04 1.77
CA VAL A 11 9.89 -7.04 0.32
C VAL A 11 8.44 -6.69 0.02
N ALA A 12 8.23 -5.58 -0.69
CA ALA A 12 6.94 -5.19 -1.23
C ALA A 12 6.88 -5.48 -2.73
N VAL A 13 5.82 -6.16 -3.16
CA VAL A 13 5.58 -6.49 -4.57
C VAL A 13 4.25 -5.89 -4.99
N HIS A 14 4.25 -5.11 -6.06
CA HIS A 14 3.03 -4.66 -6.70
C HIS A 14 2.92 -5.28 -8.10
N ALA A 15 1.80 -5.96 -8.34
CA ALA A 15 1.59 -6.80 -9.51
C ALA A 15 0.13 -6.80 -9.95
N GLU A 16 -0.08 -6.95 -11.27
CA GLU A 16 -1.34 -7.37 -11.82
C GLU A 16 -1.53 -8.90 -11.65
N VAL A 17 -2.73 -9.30 -11.22
CA VAL A 17 -3.23 -10.66 -11.28
C VAL A 17 -4.22 -10.74 -12.44
N PRO A 18 -3.89 -11.42 -13.54
CA PRO A 18 -4.77 -11.51 -14.70
C PRO A 18 -6.09 -12.22 -14.38
N GLN A 19 -7.13 -11.89 -15.15
CA GLN A 19 -8.38 -12.64 -15.14
C GLN A 19 -8.09 -14.12 -15.44
N SER A 20 -8.69 -15.01 -14.65
CA SER A 20 -8.49 -16.45 -14.74
C SER A 20 -9.68 -17.20 -14.15
N GLU A 21 -9.69 -18.54 -14.17
CA GLU A 21 -10.76 -19.32 -13.54
C GLU A 21 -10.91 -19.03 -12.04
N THR A 22 -9.82 -18.71 -11.35
CA THR A 22 -9.82 -18.35 -9.91
C THR A 22 -10.04 -16.86 -9.67
N VAL A 23 -10.00 -16.03 -10.71
CA VAL A 23 -10.28 -14.59 -10.68
C VAL A 23 -11.22 -14.25 -11.84
N PRO A 24 -12.49 -14.67 -11.77
CA PRO A 24 -13.39 -14.63 -12.93
C PRO A 24 -13.87 -13.22 -13.28
N ASP A 25 -13.88 -12.31 -12.30
CA ASP A 25 -14.54 -11.00 -12.38
C ASP A 25 -13.67 -9.89 -12.99
N GLY A 26 -12.52 -10.24 -13.57
CA GLY A 26 -11.57 -9.30 -14.18
C GLY A 26 -10.20 -9.30 -13.50
N PRO A 27 -9.23 -8.54 -14.03
CA PRO A 27 -7.89 -8.45 -13.41
C PRO A 27 -7.93 -7.71 -12.06
N LEU A 28 -7.00 -8.06 -11.19
CA LEU A 28 -6.79 -7.40 -9.90
C LEU A 28 -5.42 -6.72 -9.86
N ALA A 29 -5.36 -5.53 -9.26
CA ALA A 29 -4.10 -4.98 -8.75
C ALA A 29 -3.85 -5.59 -7.37
N GLN A 30 -2.65 -6.11 -7.12
CA GLN A 30 -2.27 -6.71 -5.86
C GLN A 30 -1.00 -6.07 -5.31
N VAL A 31 -1.00 -5.78 -4.01
CA VAL A 31 0.24 -5.54 -3.25
C VAL A 31 0.43 -6.66 -2.23
N VAL A 32 1.63 -7.23 -2.21
CA VAL A 32 2.07 -8.22 -1.21
C VAL A 32 3.26 -7.63 -0.46
N LEU A 33 3.18 -7.59 0.87
CA LEU A 33 4.30 -7.26 1.74
C LEU A 33 4.76 -8.53 2.44
N LEU A 34 6.05 -8.83 2.30
CA LEU A 34 6.71 -10.00 2.88
C LEU A 34 7.76 -9.55 3.88
N ARG A 35 7.88 -10.28 4.99
CA ARG A 35 9.05 -10.23 5.87
C ARG A 35 9.82 -11.54 5.74
N LEU A 36 11.15 -11.44 5.63
CA LEU A 36 12.03 -12.59 5.48
C LEU A 36 12.93 -12.80 6.71
N SER A 37 13.30 -14.05 6.97
CA SER A 37 14.40 -14.41 7.87
C SER A 37 15.36 -15.31 7.09
N GLY A 38 16.40 -14.72 6.52
CA GLY A 38 17.20 -15.37 5.48
C GLY A 38 16.35 -15.59 4.22
N ASP A 39 16.31 -16.82 3.72
CA ASP A 39 15.54 -17.16 2.50
C ASP A 39 14.09 -17.59 2.79
N VAL A 40 13.64 -17.47 4.04
CA VAL A 40 12.32 -17.93 4.49
C VAL A 40 11.39 -16.73 4.69
N VAL A 41 10.21 -16.77 4.08
CA VAL A 41 9.13 -15.82 4.38
C VAL A 41 8.54 -16.15 5.76
N VAL A 42 8.64 -15.22 6.71
CA VAL A 42 8.14 -15.35 8.08
C VAL A 42 6.84 -14.57 8.32
N GLU A 43 6.56 -13.55 7.51
CA GLU A 43 5.30 -12.79 7.53
C GLU A 43 4.86 -12.49 6.10
N ARG A 44 3.54 -12.51 5.86
CA ARG A 44 2.93 -12.12 4.58
C ARG A 44 1.65 -11.34 4.82
N LYS A 45 1.59 -10.12 4.30
CA LYS A 45 0.36 -9.31 4.14
C LYS A 45 0.05 -9.19 2.66
N ALA A 46 -1.22 -9.17 2.30
CA ALA A 46 -1.66 -8.98 0.92
C ALA A 46 -2.99 -8.24 0.87
N THR A 47 -3.14 -7.42 -0.16
CA THR A 47 -4.36 -6.70 -0.50
C THR A 47 -4.53 -6.74 -2.01
N ALA A 48 -5.77 -6.78 -2.47
CA ALA A 48 -6.07 -6.73 -3.89
C ALA A 48 -7.32 -5.89 -4.14
N GLN A 49 -7.32 -5.21 -5.28
CA GLN A 49 -8.37 -4.32 -5.72
C GLN A 49 -8.71 -4.64 -7.17
N ALA A 50 -10.00 -4.59 -7.52
CA ALA A 50 -10.44 -4.73 -8.90
C ALA A 50 -9.88 -3.59 -9.75
N VAL A 51 -9.35 -3.92 -10.93
CA VAL A 51 -8.88 -2.92 -11.89
C VAL A 51 -10.09 -2.48 -12.72
N PRO A 52 -10.48 -1.19 -12.68
CA PRO A 52 -11.59 -0.70 -13.50
C PRO A 52 -11.17 -0.57 -14.97
N ASP A 53 -12.15 -0.62 -15.87
CA ASP A 53 -11.93 -0.41 -17.31
C ASP A 53 -11.49 1.03 -17.63
N GLU A 54 -11.90 2.00 -16.81
CA GLU A 54 -11.62 3.42 -16.96
C GLU A 54 -11.16 4.05 -15.64
N SER A 55 -10.37 5.13 -15.74
CA SER A 55 -9.92 5.94 -14.61
C SER A 55 -10.13 7.42 -14.86
N ILE A 56 -10.31 8.20 -13.80
CA ILE A 56 -10.49 9.66 -13.89
C ILE A 56 -9.23 10.36 -14.40
N ASN A 57 -8.06 9.81 -14.10
CA ASN A 57 -6.76 10.34 -14.53
C ASN A 57 -6.30 9.82 -15.91
N GLY A 58 -6.95 8.80 -16.47
CA GLY A 58 -6.55 8.19 -17.74
C GLY A 58 -5.35 7.25 -17.66
N HIS A 59 -4.82 7.00 -16.46
CA HIS A 59 -3.75 6.06 -16.16
C HIS A 59 -4.30 4.71 -15.69
N THR A 60 -3.50 3.67 -15.86
CA THR A 60 -3.79 2.37 -15.26
C THR A 60 -3.34 2.37 -13.79
N MET A 61 -3.70 1.33 -13.04
CA MET A 61 -3.13 1.12 -11.70
C MET A 61 -1.65 0.71 -11.73
N PHE A 62 -1.04 0.54 -12.91
CA PHE A 62 0.24 -0.18 -13.07
C PHE A 62 1.33 0.58 -13.82
N ASP A 63 0.94 1.41 -14.79
CA ASP A 63 1.83 2.25 -15.58
C ASP A 63 2.55 3.28 -14.71
N GLY A 64 3.41 4.07 -15.33
CA GLY A 64 4.27 4.99 -14.62
C GLY A 64 5.62 4.39 -14.22
N GLY A 65 6.32 5.08 -13.33
CA GLY A 65 7.75 4.91 -13.12
C GLY A 65 8.18 4.33 -11.77
N GLY A 66 9.42 4.65 -11.44
CA GLY A 66 10.13 4.18 -10.25
C GLY A 66 11.33 3.34 -10.64
N ASP A 67 12.49 3.70 -10.11
CA ASP A 67 13.72 2.94 -10.24
C ASP A 67 14.19 2.52 -8.85
N PRO A 68 13.90 1.28 -8.41
CA PRO A 68 14.44 0.75 -7.17
C PRO A 68 15.97 0.58 -7.22
N GLY A 69 16.59 0.68 -8.40
CA GLY A 69 18.04 0.75 -8.60
C GLY A 69 18.61 2.18 -8.60
N ALA A 70 17.77 3.21 -8.46
CA ALA A 70 18.23 4.59 -8.44
C ALA A 70 19.24 4.80 -7.31
N PRO A 71 20.34 5.53 -7.54
CA PRO A 71 21.30 5.83 -6.50
C PRO A 71 20.63 6.62 -5.36
N ALA A 72 20.57 6.02 -4.18
CA ALA A 72 20.05 6.64 -2.97
C ALA A 72 20.95 6.28 -1.78
N SER A 73 21.39 7.27 -1.02
CA SER A 73 22.06 7.05 0.24
C SER A 73 21.06 6.64 1.32
N ALA A 74 21.54 6.13 2.46
CA ALA A 74 20.67 5.85 3.60
C ALA A 74 19.91 7.12 4.08
N SER A 75 20.51 8.30 3.93
CA SER A 75 19.85 9.57 4.25
C SER A 75 18.74 9.91 3.25
N ASP A 76 18.93 9.61 1.96
CA ASP A 76 17.92 9.85 0.93
C ASP A 76 16.72 8.91 1.14
N LEU A 77 16.98 7.62 1.42
CA LEU A 77 15.93 6.65 1.73
C LEU A 77 15.12 7.05 2.97
N ALA A 78 15.79 7.51 4.03
CA ALA A 78 15.14 8.02 5.23
C ALA A 78 14.30 9.29 4.93
N ALA A 79 14.79 10.20 4.09
CA ALA A 79 14.04 11.37 3.67
C ALA A 79 12.82 11.01 2.82
N ASN A 80 12.94 10.06 1.89
CA ASN A 80 11.82 9.58 1.09
C ASN A 80 10.73 8.95 1.97
N ARG A 81 11.13 8.13 2.96
CA ARG A 81 10.23 7.56 3.97
C ARG A 81 9.47 8.65 4.73
N ASP A 82 10.18 9.69 5.16
CA ASP A 82 9.62 10.80 5.92
C ASP A 82 8.59 11.57 5.08
N VAL A 83 8.93 11.94 3.84
CA VAL A 83 8.03 12.66 2.92
C VAL A 83 6.72 11.89 2.72
N ALA A 84 6.79 10.58 2.43
CA ALA A 84 5.59 9.76 2.27
C ALA A 84 4.77 9.64 3.57
N SER A 85 5.44 9.43 4.70
CA SER A 85 4.77 9.25 6.00
C SER A 85 4.09 10.54 6.46
N ARG A 86 4.74 11.69 6.24
CA ARG A 86 4.17 13.00 6.50
C ARG A 86 3.02 13.31 5.56
N PHE A 87 3.10 12.93 4.29
CA PHE A 87 1.96 13.10 3.38
C PHE A 87 0.72 12.35 3.88
N LEU A 88 0.88 11.07 4.22
CA LEU A 88 -0.19 10.23 4.75
C LEU A 88 -0.76 10.78 6.08
N THR A 89 0.07 11.25 7.01
CA THR A 89 -0.40 11.65 8.35
C THR A 89 -0.79 13.13 8.47
N GLU A 90 -0.07 14.03 7.80
CA GLU A 90 -0.32 15.47 7.84
C GLU A 90 -1.39 15.89 6.83
N VAL A 91 -1.27 15.45 5.58
CA VAL A 91 -2.18 15.87 4.50
C VAL A 91 -3.47 15.04 4.55
N LEU A 92 -3.34 13.72 4.43
CA LEU A 92 -4.51 12.82 4.43
C LEU A 92 -5.08 12.64 5.84
N GLY A 93 -4.21 12.49 6.86
CA GLY A 93 -4.62 12.40 8.26
C GLY A 93 -5.03 13.73 8.89
N GLY A 94 -4.80 14.84 8.20
CA GLY A 94 -5.28 16.17 8.58
C GLY A 94 -4.54 16.85 9.73
N ALA A 95 -3.38 16.32 10.19
CA ALA A 95 -2.58 16.99 11.21
C ALA A 95 -2.01 18.34 10.72
N ASN A 96 -1.72 18.45 9.42
CA ASN A 96 -1.27 19.69 8.78
C ASN A 96 -1.55 19.64 7.25
N PRO A 97 -2.79 19.93 6.80
CA PRO A 97 -3.14 19.88 5.38
C PRO A 97 -2.32 20.80 4.47
N ALA A 98 -1.74 21.86 5.03
CA ALA A 98 -0.89 22.80 4.29
C ALA A 98 0.46 22.19 3.87
N ALA A 99 0.87 21.05 4.47
CA ALA A 99 2.09 20.35 4.09
C ALA A 99 2.07 19.84 2.64
N ILE A 100 0.90 19.76 2.00
CA ILE A 100 0.82 19.35 0.59
C ILE A 100 1.66 20.27 -0.33
N ASP A 101 1.79 21.56 0.00
CA ASP A 101 2.59 22.52 -0.76
C ASP A 101 4.10 22.26 -0.71
N GLU A 102 4.58 21.60 0.34
CA GLU A 102 6.00 21.24 0.46
C GLU A 102 6.27 19.79 0.02
N LEU A 103 5.33 18.88 0.29
CA LEU A 103 5.51 17.43 0.13
C LEU A 103 5.20 16.93 -1.28
N VAL A 104 4.36 17.63 -2.04
CA VAL A 104 3.94 17.23 -3.38
C VAL A 104 4.62 18.10 -4.43
N GLY A 105 5.18 17.44 -5.44
CA GLY A 105 5.87 18.10 -6.55
C GLY A 105 4.92 18.87 -7.47
N PRO A 106 5.44 19.78 -8.30
CA PRO A 106 4.63 20.52 -9.28
C PRO A 106 4.03 19.61 -10.36
N ILE A 107 4.63 18.43 -10.55
CA ILE A 107 4.09 17.33 -11.34
C ILE A 107 3.72 16.23 -10.34
N TYR A 108 2.47 15.80 -10.38
CA TYR A 108 1.94 14.72 -9.55
C TYR A 108 1.06 13.85 -10.43
N THR A 109 1.59 12.71 -10.85
CA THR A 109 0.85 11.72 -11.63
C THR A 109 0.16 10.72 -10.70
N GLN A 110 -1.11 10.46 -10.96
CA GLN A 110 -1.97 9.65 -10.11
C GLN A 110 -2.41 8.39 -10.83
N HIS A 111 -2.41 7.28 -10.11
CA HIS A 111 -2.84 5.97 -10.60
C HIS A 111 -3.97 5.35 -9.78
N ASN A 112 -4.37 5.96 -8.66
CA ASN A 112 -5.66 5.66 -8.03
C ASN A 112 -6.78 6.03 -9.03
N PRO A 113 -7.60 5.08 -9.52
CA PRO A 113 -8.56 5.34 -10.58
C PRO A 113 -9.62 6.40 -10.24
N ALA A 114 -9.86 6.67 -8.96
CA ALA A 114 -10.85 7.61 -8.47
C ALA A 114 -10.32 9.04 -8.26
N VAL A 115 -9.04 9.29 -8.52
CA VAL A 115 -8.41 10.59 -8.26
C VAL A 115 -7.72 11.10 -9.52
N GLY A 116 -7.97 12.37 -9.87
CA GLY A 116 -7.34 13.01 -11.03
C GLY A 116 -5.86 13.34 -10.81
N ASP A 117 -5.19 13.70 -11.91
CA ASP A 117 -3.81 14.14 -11.91
C ASP A 117 -3.61 15.55 -11.31
N GLY A 118 -2.40 15.79 -10.82
CA GLY A 118 -1.95 17.08 -10.31
C GLY A 118 -2.40 17.37 -8.87
N VAL A 119 -1.66 18.30 -8.25
CA VAL A 119 -1.87 18.67 -6.85
C VAL A 119 -3.26 19.25 -6.57
N GLU A 120 -3.88 19.92 -7.54
CA GLU A 120 -5.22 20.50 -7.37
C GLU A 120 -6.33 19.45 -7.32
N ALA A 121 -6.21 18.37 -8.11
CA ALA A 121 -7.13 17.24 -8.03
C ALA A 121 -6.98 16.53 -6.68
N LEU A 122 -5.74 16.38 -6.21
CA LEU A 122 -5.45 15.82 -4.90
C LEU A 122 -6.00 16.68 -3.74
N ARG A 123 -5.87 18.01 -3.80
CA ARG A 123 -6.50 18.93 -2.82
C ARG A 123 -8.01 18.78 -2.81
N THR A 124 -8.62 18.71 -3.99
CA THR A 124 -10.06 18.55 -4.13
C THR A 124 -10.53 17.24 -3.49
N PHE A 125 -9.81 16.15 -3.76
CA PHE A 125 -10.08 14.85 -3.16
C PHE A 125 -9.92 14.87 -1.64
N ALA A 126 -8.78 15.33 -1.13
CA ALA A 126 -8.51 15.40 0.32
C ALA A 126 -9.53 16.29 1.05
N GLY A 127 -9.91 17.43 0.45
CA GLY A 127 -10.94 18.32 1.00
C GLY A 127 -12.34 17.70 1.02
N ALA A 128 -12.68 16.88 0.03
CA ALA A 128 -13.97 16.17 -0.03
C ALA A 128 -14.05 15.01 0.98
N MET A 129 -12.95 14.28 1.17
CA MET A 129 -12.86 13.19 2.14
C MET A 129 -12.79 13.68 3.59
N GLY A 130 -12.15 14.84 3.80
CA GLY A 130 -11.78 15.31 5.13
C GLY A 130 -10.65 14.46 5.74
N PRO A 131 -10.24 14.77 6.99
CA PRO A 131 -9.19 14.02 7.67
C PRO A 131 -9.55 12.53 7.81
N MET A 132 -8.63 11.67 7.39
CA MET A 132 -8.75 10.22 7.54
C MET A 132 -8.05 9.76 8.82
N ASP A 133 -8.56 8.71 9.47
CA ASP A 133 -7.83 8.05 10.56
C ASP A 133 -6.72 7.18 9.96
N VAL A 134 -5.51 7.71 9.86
CA VAL A 134 -4.39 7.04 9.17
C VAL A 134 -3.47 6.36 10.18
N ALA A 135 -3.29 5.04 10.03
CA ALA A 135 -2.26 4.29 10.72
C ALA A 135 -1.31 3.64 9.70
N ILE A 136 -0.02 3.92 9.83
CA ILE A 136 1.03 3.31 9.01
C ILE A 136 1.63 2.15 9.80
N ASP A 137 1.48 0.93 9.29
CA ASP A 137 1.98 -0.28 9.97
C ASP A 137 3.42 -0.60 9.56
N GLU A 138 3.78 -0.38 8.28
CA GLU A 138 5.12 -0.64 7.73
C GLU A 138 5.43 0.34 6.60
N VAL A 139 6.70 0.68 6.41
CA VAL A 139 7.16 1.43 5.22
C VAL A 139 8.43 0.78 4.68
N VAL A 140 8.51 0.62 3.36
CA VAL A 140 9.62 0.02 2.62
C VAL A 140 10.14 1.07 1.64
N THR A 141 11.44 1.33 1.65
CA THR A 141 12.07 2.34 0.78
C THR A 141 13.21 1.76 -0.02
N GLN A 142 13.22 1.99 -1.34
CA GLN A 142 14.33 1.58 -2.21
C GLN A 142 14.42 2.51 -3.43
N GLY A 143 15.61 3.03 -3.71
CA GLY A 143 15.81 4.01 -4.78
C GLY A 143 14.90 5.24 -4.58
N ASP A 144 14.10 5.54 -5.59
CA ASP A 144 13.11 6.63 -5.56
C ASP A 144 11.70 6.18 -5.15
N LEU A 145 11.52 4.91 -4.77
CA LEU A 145 10.23 4.33 -4.40
C LEU A 145 10.03 4.21 -2.89
N VAL A 146 8.81 4.48 -2.46
CA VAL A 146 8.32 4.25 -1.09
C VAL A 146 7.03 3.45 -1.16
N VAL A 147 6.92 2.37 -0.39
CA VAL A 147 5.67 1.62 -0.20
C VAL A 147 5.29 1.68 1.26
N ALA A 148 4.13 2.25 1.57
CA ALA A 148 3.58 2.31 2.92
C ALA A 148 2.41 1.35 3.05
N TRP A 149 2.49 0.40 3.98
CA TRP A 149 1.35 -0.44 4.35
C TRP A 149 0.51 0.29 5.39
N VAL A 150 -0.75 0.55 5.06
CA VAL A 150 -1.60 1.49 5.78
C VAL A 150 -2.95 0.89 6.18
N ARG A 151 -3.55 1.50 7.19
CA ARG A 151 -4.97 1.37 7.55
C ARG A 151 -5.61 2.75 7.56
N TYR A 152 -6.79 2.84 6.96
CA TYR A 152 -7.65 4.01 6.99
C TYR A 152 -8.90 3.66 7.82
N GLY A 153 -8.91 4.11 9.07
CA GLY A 153 -9.84 3.68 10.11
C GLY A 153 -9.78 2.16 10.32
N ASP A 154 -10.92 1.58 10.71
CA ASP A 154 -11.05 0.14 10.97
C ASP A 154 -11.52 -0.67 9.75
N THR A 155 -11.82 -0.01 8.63
CA THR A 155 -12.53 -0.64 7.51
C THR A 155 -11.67 -0.85 6.27
N ILE A 156 -10.63 -0.05 6.06
CA ILE A 156 -9.78 -0.10 4.86
C ILE A 156 -8.33 -0.36 5.25
N ARG A 157 -7.67 -1.24 4.49
CA ARG A 157 -6.23 -1.51 4.59
C ARG A 157 -5.62 -1.73 3.21
N GLY A 158 -4.33 -1.51 3.10
CA GLY A 158 -3.62 -1.87 1.89
C GLY A 158 -2.26 -1.19 1.82
N ALA A 159 -1.92 -0.71 0.64
CA ALA A 159 -0.67 0.02 0.45
C ALA A 159 -0.84 1.24 -0.44
N ASP A 160 -0.21 2.32 -0.02
CA ASP A 160 0.12 3.45 -0.87
C ASP A 160 1.57 3.29 -1.36
N ILE A 161 1.81 3.65 -2.62
CA ILE A 161 3.10 3.57 -3.28
C ILE A 161 3.40 4.94 -3.85
N PHE A 162 4.58 5.47 -3.57
CA PHE A 162 5.01 6.79 -4.00
C PHE A 162 6.32 6.70 -4.76
N ARG A 163 6.45 7.52 -5.79
CA ARG A 163 7.77 7.91 -6.31
C ARG A 163 8.12 9.30 -5.80
N VAL A 164 9.33 9.43 -5.29
CA VAL A 164 9.87 10.68 -4.74
C VAL A 164 10.99 11.21 -5.62
N ALA A 165 10.91 12.48 -6.01
CA ALA A 165 11.97 13.18 -6.72
C ALA A 165 12.18 14.56 -6.08
N ASP A 166 13.44 14.95 -5.93
CA ASP A 166 13.82 16.23 -5.31
C ASP A 166 13.14 16.50 -3.95
N GLY A 167 13.00 15.44 -3.14
CA GLY A 167 12.37 15.50 -1.82
C GLY A 167 10.85 15.67 -1.84
N ARG A 168 10.19 15.43 -2.97
CA ARG A 168 8.73 15.56 -3.12
C ARG A 168 8.11 14.36 -3.82
N ILE A 169 6.86 14.07 -3.47
CA ILE A 169 6.04 13.06 -4.13
C ILE A 169 5.65 13.59 -5.51
N VAL A 170 5.99 12.83 -6.54
CA VAL A 170 5.72 13.20 -7.94
C VAL A 170 4.85 12.17 -8.66
N GLU A 171 4.60 11.03 -8.03
CA GLU A 171 3.77 9.96 -8.59
C GLU A 171 3.22 9.09 -7.46
N HIS A 172 1.98 8.61 -7.61
CA HIS A 172 1.28 7.84 -6.59
C HIS A 172 0.43 6.72 -7.18
N TRP A 173 0.45 5.57 -6.52
CA TRP A 173 -0.46 4.45 -6.74
C TRP A 173 -0.97 3.96 -5.39
N ASP A 174 -2.17 3.38 -5.36
CA ASP A 174 -2.64 2.62 -4.22
C ASP A 174 -3.29 1.30 -4.64
N VAL A 175 -3.31 0.37 -3.70
CA VAL A 175 -4.16 -0.83 -3.75
C VAL A 175 -4.78 -0.99 -2.38
N LEU A 176 -6.07 -0.68 -2.29
CA LEU A 176 -6.81 -0.65 -1.03
C LEU A 176 -7.93 -1.67 -1.07
N GLY A 177 -8.15 -2.31 0.09
CA GLY A 177 -9.20 -3.31 0.24
C GLY A 177 -9.84 -3.25 1.62
N PRO A 178 -11.07 -3.76 1.76
CA PRO A 178 -11.74 -3.85 3.05
C PRO A 178 -11.02 -4.78 4.03
N VAL A 179 -10.95 -4.40 5.31
CA VAL A 179 -10.37 -5.21 6.40
C VAL A 179 -11.14 -6.52 6.59
N ALA A 180 -12.47 -6.46 6.52
CA ALA A 180 -13.39 -7.61 6.67
C ALA A 180 -13.82 -8.23 5.33
N GLY A 181 -13.21 -7.84 4.21
CA GLY A 181 -13.52 -8.45 2.92
C GLY A 181 -12.84 -9.79 2.75
N ARG A 182 -13.54 -10.68 2.05
CA ARG A 182 -12.96 -11.89 1.47
C ARG A 182 -11.76 -11.47 0.62
N ASP A 183 -10.56 -11.95 0.96
CA ASP A 183 -9.40 -11.84 0.08
C ASP A 183 -9.80 -12.51 -1.24
N PRO A 184 -9.92 -11.77 -2.37
CA PRO A 184 -10.43 -12.33 -3.62
C PRO A 184 -9.51 -13.43 -4.17
N LEU A 185 -8.30 -13.57 -3.63
CA LEU A 185 -7.31 -14.57 -4.01
C LEU A 185 -7.22 -15.72 -3.00
N ARG A 186 -8.00 -15.69 -1.91
CA ARG A 186 -8.23 -16.86 -1.05
C ARG A 186 -9.62 -17.43 -1.34
N SER A 187 -9.66 -18.63 -1.89
CA SER A 187 -10.86 -19.46 -1.85
C SER A 187 -11.17 -19.86 -0.41
N ASP A 188 -12.45 -19.84 -0.01
CA ASP A 188 -12.90 -20.14 1.36
C ASP A 188 -12.28 -21.43 1.90
N GLY A 189 -11.47 -21.29 2.95
CA GLY A 189 -10.77 -22.40 3.59
C GLY A 189 -9.86 -21.93 4.73
N ALA A 190 -10.39 -22.05 5.95
CA ALA A 190 -9.76 -21.84 7.27
C ALA A 190 -9.65 -20.40 7.81
N GLU A 191 -10.78 -19.84 8.24
CA GLU A 191 -10.80 -19.18 9.56
C GLU A 191 -10.89 -20.28 10.64
N GLY A 192 -9.96 -20.29 11.59
CA GLY A 192 -9.94 -21.30 12.64
C GLY A 192 -8.80 -21.14 13.64
N ALA A 193 -8.98 -20.19 14.57
CA ALA A 193 -8.47 -20.17 15.95
C ALA A 193 -6.95 -20.17 16.21
N ASP A 194 -6.43 -18.98 16.52
CA ASP A 194 -5.47 -18.83 17.62
C ASP A 194 -6.24 -18.46 18.89
N ALA A 195 -6.23 -19.35 19.87
CA ALA A 195 -6.50 -19.05 21.27
C ALA A 195 -5.71 -20.05 22.12
N GLY A 196 -4.57 -19.58 22.63
CA GLY A 196 -3.81 -20.28 23.67
C GLY A 196 -4.61 -20.43 24.98
N GLY A 197 -4.29 -21.48 25.75
CA GLY A 197 -4.84 -21.64 27.10
C GLY A 197 -4.70 -23.03 27.72
N THR A 198 -3.50 -23.33 28.23
CA THR A 198 -3.23 -24.03 29.50
C THR A 198 -4.05 -25.26 29.95
N GLY A 199 -3.38 -26.42 30.00
CA GLY A 199 -3.16 -27.19 31.24
C GLY A 199 -4.32 -28.00 31.87
N GLY A 200 -4.09 -29.31 32.05
CA GLY A 200 -4.58 -30.06 33.22
C GLY A 200 -5.41 -31.33 32.97
N ASN A 201 -4.74 -32.49 33.02
CA ASN A 201 -5.05 -33.75 33.76
C ASN A 201 -6.50 -33.92 34.29
N VAL A 202 -7.19 -35.07 34.28
CA VAL A 202 -6.85 -36.47 34.63
C VAL A 202 -8.01 -37.37 34.14
N GLY A 203 -7.74 -38.63 33.79
CA GLY A 203 -8.76 -39.56 33.28
C GLY A 203 -9.68 -40.19 34.33
N THR A 204 -10.62 -41.00 33.84
CA THR A 204 -10.96 -42.36 34.31
C THR A 204 -11.96 -42.98 33.33
N ALA A 205 -11.66 -44.19 32.85
CA ALA A 205 -12.63 -45.15 32.31
C ALA A 205 -13.48 -45.74 33.47
N PRO A 206 -14.56 -46.50 33.24
CA PRO A 206 -14.61 -47.70 32.38
C PRO A 206 -15.58 -47.62 31.20
#